data_AF-A0A5A5TZQ2-F1
#
_entry.id   AF-A0A5A5TZQ2-F1
#
_cell.length_a   1.000
_cell.length_b   1.000
_cell.length_c   1.000
_cell.angle_alpha   90.00
_cell.angle_beta   90.00
_cell.angle_gamma   90.00
#
_symmetry.space_group_name_H-M   'P 1'
#
loop_
_entity.id
_entity.type
_entity.pdbx_description
1 polymer ?
#
loop_
_entity_poly.entity_id
_entity_poly.type
_entity_poly.pdbx_seq_one_letter_code
_entity_poly.pdbx_strand_id
1 'polypeptide(L)'
;MTKTVKITTEYITLTQLLKEENIISSGGQAKYYLMDFPVLLNGEQENRRGKKLYDHDEIIVGDETFIIALAENADELIVAAQEEKAERAAAAKKTVRDDRIKAQKAAAAKVRKEARFAELRRQNRTRSGGVGRQTATGRNNKGPKGPGSWNSHH
;
A
#
# COMPACT_ATOMS: atom_id res chain seq x y z
N MET A 1 35.12 13.22 8.90
CA MET A 1 34.66 14.17 9.94
C MET A 1 33.66 13.45 10.84
N THR A 2 33.72 13.64 12.16
CA THR A 2 32.82 12.93 13.10
C THR A 2 31.71 13.86 13.56
N LYS A 3 30.46 13.42 13.43
CA LYS A 3 29.25 14.11 13.89
C LYS A 3 28.49 13.26 14.90
N THR A 4 27.90 13.89 15.90
CA THR A 4 27.05 13.21 16.88
C THR A 4 25.60 13.51 16.58
N VAL A 5 24.79 12.45 16.42
CA VAL A 5 23.36 12.55 16.13
C VAL A 5 22.58 12.19 17.38
N LYS A 6 21.80 13.16 17.88
CA LYS A 6 20.98 12.99 19.09
C LYS A 6 19.62 12.43 18.72
N ILE A 7 19.31 11.23 19.19
CA ILE A 7 18.01 10.59 18.99
C ILE A 7 17.12 10.81 20.22
N THR A 8 15.86 11.13 19.98
CA THR A 8 14.81 11.25 21.01
C THR A 8 13.97 10.00 21.13
N THR A 9 14.19 9.01 20.25
CA THR A 9 13.53 7.72 20.22
C THR A 9 14.48 6.62 20.71
N GLU A 10 13.94 5.45 21.09
CA GLU A 10 14.75 4.29 21.53
C GLU A 10 15.75 3.84 20.45
N TYR A 11 15.35 3.98 19.19
CA TYR A 11 16.20 3.70 18.04
C TYR A 11 15.87 4.67 16.91
N ILE A 12 16.84 4.89 16.04
CA ILE A 12 16.64 5.49 14.71
C ILE A 12 16.87 4.39 13.66
N THR A 13 16.39 4.59 12.43
CA THR A 13 16.72 3.66 11.34
C THR A 13 17.78 4.25 10.44
N LEU A 14 18.58 3.41 9.78
CA LEU A 14 19.60 3.89 8.85
C LEU A 14 19.04 4.84 7.78
N THR A 15 17.86 4.52 7.23
CA THR A 15 17.18 5.43 6.28
C THR A 15 16.82 6.78 6.91
N GLN A 16 16.41 6.79 8.16
CA GLN A 16 16.02 8.01 8.87
C GLN A 16 17.25 8.88 9.15
N LEU A 17 18.36 8.28 9.59
CA LEU A 17 19.66 8.96 9.75
C LEU A 17 20.12 9.61 8.44
N LEU A 18 20.14 8.84 7.34
CA LEU A 18 20.54 9.36 6.03
C LEU A 18 19.66 10.51 5.54
N LYS A 19 18.38 10.52 5.93
CA LYS A 19 17.45 11.59 5.58
C LYS A 19 17.69 12.85 6.41
N GLU A 20 17.97 12.69 7.71
CA GLU A 20 18.28 13.80 8.61
C GLU A 20 19.57 14.52 8.21
N GLU A 21 20.58 13.77 7.77
CA GLU A 21 21.83 14.30 7.24
C GLU A 21 21.73 14.80 5.79
N ASN A 22 20.51 14.85 5.23
CA ASN A 22 20.23 15.32 3.86
C ASN A 22 20.98 14.54 2.76
N ILE A 23 21.45 13.32 3.06
CA ILE A 23 22.14 12.44 2.11
C ILE A 23 21.12 11.90 1.08
N ILE A 24 19.89 11.63 1.54
CA ILE A 24 18.78 11.21 0.68
C ILE A 24 17.56 12.12 0.86
N SER A 25 16.82 12.35 -0.23
CA SER A 25 15.60 13.17 -0.21
C SER A 25 14.33 12.35 0.04
N SER A 26 14.34 11.05 -0.26
CA SER A 26 13.18 10.17 -0.08
C SER A 26 13.56 8.74 0.33
N GLY A 27 12.64 8.04 1.00
CA GLY A 27 12.84 6.64 1.38
C GLY A 27 13.00 5.68 0.18
N GLY A 28 12.53 6.08 -1.01
CA GLY A 28 12.76 5.33 -2.26
C GLY A 28 14.23 5.39 -2.71
N GLN A 29 14.88 6.53 -2.53
CA GLN A 29 16.30 6.71 -2.85
C GLN A 29 17.22 5.92 -1.93
N ALA A 30 16.82 5.67 -0.68
CA ALA A 30 17.59 4.89 0.28
C ALA A 30 18.00 3.50 -0.27
N LYS A 31 17.19 2.91 -1.15
CA LYS A 31 17.51 1.62 -1.76
C LYS A 31 18.75 1.72 -2.63
N TYR A 32 18.74 2.66 -3.57
CA TYR A 32 19.79 2.84 -4.56
C TYR A 32 21.05 3.35 -3.88
N TYR A 33 20.91 4.30 -2.96
CA TYR A 33 22.04 4.83 -2.20
C TYR A 33 22.80 3.73 -1.45
N LEU A 34 22.12 2.86 -0.70
CA LEU A 34 22.77 1.77 0.05
C LEU A 34 23.32 0.64 -0.84
N MET A 35 22.98 0.62 -2.13
CA MET A 35 23.55 -0.32 -3.08
C MET A 35 24.81 0.25 -3.75
N ASP A 36 24.82 1.56 -4.01
CA ASP A 36 25.92 2.25 -4.69
C ASP A 36 27.01 2.72 -3.72
N PHE A 37 26.62 3.09 -2.50
CA PHE A 37 27.52 3.61 -1.46
C PHE A 37 27.61 2.62 -0.28
N PRO A 38 28.82 2.10 0.01
CA PRO A 38 29.01 1.24 1.16
C PRO A 38 28.87 2.06 2.46
N VAL A 39 27.96 1.62 3.32
CA VAL A 39 27.80 2.14 4.68
C VAL A 39 28.33 1.10 5.64
N LEU A 40 29.14 1.52 6.61
CA LEU A 40 29.63 0.66 7.69
C LEU A 40 28.87 0.97 8.96
N LEU A 41 28.38 -0.06 9.64
CA LEU A 41 27.81 0.02 10.98
C LEU A 41 28.73 -0.77 11.92
N ASN A 42 29.36 -0.09 12.88
CA ASN A 42 30.30 -0.69 13.82
C ASN A 42 31.40 -1.52 13.12
N GLY A 43 31.81 -1.09 11.92
CA GLY A 43 32.82 -1.76 11.10
C GLY A 43 32.29 -2.83 10.12
N GLU A 44 31.01 -3.17 10.15
CA GLU A 44 30.39 -4.13 9.22
C GLU A 44 29.61 -3.42 8.11
N GLN A 45 29.73 -3.88 6.87
CA GLN A 45 28.93 -3.32 5.77
C GLN A 45 27.44 -3.60 5.98
N GLU A 46 26.64 -2.53 5.99
CA GLU A 46 25.21 -2.58 6.21
C GLU A 46 24.48 -1.86 5.06
N ASN A 47 23.61 -2.60 4.37
CA ASN A 47 22.83 -2.11 3.23
C ASN A 47 21.31 -2.20 3.47
N ARG A 48 20.89 -2.58 4.67
CA ARG A 48 19.48 -2.69 5.04
C ARG A 48 18.94 -1.34 5.46
N ARG A 49 18.12 -0.76 4.58
CA ARG A 49 17.32 0.45 4.81
C ARG A 49 16.66 0.54 6.19
N GLY A 50 16.11 -0.58 6.67
CA GLY A 50 15.38 -0.70 7.93
C GLY A 50 16.21 -1.18 9.12
N LYS A 51 17.54 -1.20 9.02
CA LYS A 51 18.40 -1.50 10.17
C LYS A 51 18.16 -0.45 11.25
N LYS A 52 17.92 -0.93 12.47
CA LYS A 52 17.78 -0.11 13.66
C LYS A 52 19.17 0.21 14.21
N LEU A 53 19.35 1.45 14.60
CA LEU A 53 20.55 2.02 15.20
C LEU A 53 20.18 2.48 16.61
N TYR A 54 21.01 2.10 17.56
CA TYR A 54 20.83 2.36 18.99
C TYR A 54 21.88 3.35 19.48
N ASP A 55 21.77 3.75 20.75
CA ASP A 55 22.78 4.56 21.40
C ASP A 55 24.16 3.92 21.29
N HIS A 56 25.17 4.77 21.09
CA HIS A 56 26.56 4.38 20.90
C HIS A 56 26.88 3.61 19.60
N ASP A 57 25.93 3.43 18.68
CA ASP A 57 26.25 2.92 17.35
C ASP A 57 27.07 3.93 16.55
N GLU A 58 28.09 3.42 15.84
CA GLU A 58 28.94 4.17 14.92
C GLU A 58 28.60 3.82 13.47
N ILE A 59 28.29 4.84 12.66
CA ILE A 59 27.94 4.69 11.25
C ILE A 59 28.94 5.48 10.41
N ILE A 60 29.57 4.83 9.43
CA ILE A 60 30.49 5.47 8.50
C ILE A 60 29.85 5.46 7.11
N VAL A 61 29.71 6.64 6.52
CA VAL A 61 29.15 6.84 5.18
C VAL A 61 30.15 7.69 4.39
N GLY A 62 30.86 7.06 3.44
CA GLY A 62 31.94 7.73 2.71
C GLY A 62 33.03 8.22 3.67
N ASP A 63 33.21 9.54 3.75
CA ASP A 63 34.22 10.20 4.61
C ASP A 63 33.64 10.80 5.91
N GLU A 64 32.34 10.58 6.16
CA GLU A 64 31.63 11.05 7.35
C GLU A 64 31.36 9.90 8.33
N THR A 65 31.60 10.17 9.62
CA THR A 65 31.32 9.24 10.73
C THR A 65 30.23 9.85 11.59
N PHE A 66 29.19 9.08 11.88
CA PHE A 66 28.04 9.46 12.70
C PHE A 66 28.01 8.59 13.95
N ILE A 67 27.92 9.22 15.11
CA ILE A 67 27.79 8.54 16.40
C ILE A 67 26.39 8.83 16.94
N ILE A 68 25.63 7.78 17.24
CA ILE A 68 24.29 7.91 17.80
C ILE A 68 24.38 8.14 19.31
N ALA A 69 23.68 9.16 19.81
CA ALA A 69 23.57 9.45 21.23
C ALA A 69 22.11 9.71 21.63
N LEU A 70 21.69 9.25 22.80
CA LEU A 70 20.36 9.60 23.33
C LEU A 70 20.34 11.07 23.78
N ALA A 71 19.28 11.79 23.43
CA ALA A 71 19.03 13.10 24.01
C ALA A 71 18.59 12.95 25.48
N GLU A 72 19.01 13.86 26.36
CA GLU A 72 18.80 13.77 27.81
C GLU A 72 17.32 13.76 28.26
N ASN A 73 16.37 14.01 27.35
CA ASN A 73 14.91 13.94 27.60
C ASN A 73 14.23 12.80 26.80
N ALA A 74 14.99 11.81 26.32
CA ALA A 74 14.48 10.78 25.42
C ALA A 74 13.45 9.87 26.09
N ASP A 75 13.59 9.52 27.38
CA ASP A 75 12.70 8.56 28.03
C ASP A 75 11.23 9.02 28.04
N GLU A 76 10.95 10.28 28.39
CA GLU A 76 9.58 10.82 28.38
C GLU A 76 9.02 10.95 26.95
N LEU A 77 9.86 11.29 25.97
CA LEU A 77 9.47 11.41 24.56
C LEU A 77 9.23 10.05 23.89
N ILE A 78 9.99 9.03 24.27
CA ILE A 78 9.83 7.65 23.80
C ILE A 78 8.45 7.13 24.22
N VAL A 79 8.07 7.34 25.48
CA VAL A 79 6.76 6.90 26.00
C VAL A 79 5.62 7.59 25.26
N ALA A 80 5.68 8.92 25.10
CA ALA A 80 4.65 9.67 24.39
C ALA A 80 4.53 9.28 22.90
N ALA A 81 5.67 9.04 22.22
CA ALA A 81 5.68 8.64 20.82
C ALA A 81 5.14 7.21 20.59
N GLN A 82 5.34 6.29 21.55
CA GLN A 82 4.81 4.93 21.48
C GLN A 82 3.28 4.92 21.57
N GLU A 83 2.69 5.77 22.41
CA GLU A 83 1.23 5.88 22.58
C GLU A 83 0.55 6.37 21.29
N GLU A 84 1.03 7.47 20.69
CA GLU A 84 0.45 8.02 19.45
C GLU A 84 0.58 7.04 18.26
N LYS A 85 1.72 6.35 18.15
CA LYS A 85 1.97 5.37 17.09
C LYS A 85 1.12 4.11 17.28
N ALA A 86 0.88 3.68 18.52
CA ALA A 86 0.00 2.56 18.85
C ALA A 86 -1.46 2.87 18.49
N GLU A 87 -1.93 4.08 18.77
CA GLU A 87 -3.28 4.52 18.40
C GLU A 87 -3.47 4.62 16.89
N ARG A 88 -2.50 5.19 16.16
CA ARG A 88 -2.52 5.23 14.67
C ARG A 88 -2.47 3.83 14.07
N ALA A 89 -1.65 2.92 14.63
CA ALA A 89 -1.62 1.53 14.20
C ALA A 89 -2.94 0.79 14.49
N ALA A 90 -3.60 1.09 15.62
CA ALA A 90 -4.91 0.53 15.95
C ALA A 90 -6.00 1.06 15.02
N ALA A 91 -5.99 2.36 14.70
CA ALA A 91 -6.92 2.99 13.76
C ALA A 91 -6.78 2.41 12.34
N ALA A 92 -5.55 2.24 11.85
CA ALA A 92 -5.29 1.64 10.53
C ALA A 92 -5.72 0.15 10.46
N LYS A 93 -5.55 -0.62 11.55
CA LYS A 93 -6.03 -2.01 11.62
C LYS A 93 -7.55 -2.12 11.59
N LYS A 94 -8.27 -1.15 12.18
CA LYS A 94 -9.73 -1.10 12.21
C LYS A 94 -10.31 -0.84 10.80
N THR A 95 -9.79 0.15 10.08
CA THR A 95 -10.27 0.50 8.73
C THR A 95 -10.03 -0.63 7.72
N VAL A 96 -8.84 -1.24 7.72
CA VAL A 96 -8.52 -2.39 6.85
C VAL A 96 -9.43 -3.59 7.13
N ARG A 97 -9.81 -3.82 8.40
CA ARG A 97 -10.76 -4.87 8.79
C ARG A 97 -12.16 -4.57 8.27
N ASP A 98 -12.62 -3.33 8.38
CA ASP A 98 -13.93 -2.89 7.90
C ASP A 98 -14.05 -2.97 6.37
N ASP A 99 -13.02 -2.56 5.63
CA ASP A 99 -12.95 -2.67 4.17
C ASP A 99 -12.99 -4.14 3.71
N ARG A 100 -12.27 -5.03 4.41
CA ARG A 100 -12.30 -6.48 4.13
C ARG A 100 -13.69 -7.08 4.36
N ILE A 101 -14.37 -6.70 5.44
CA ILE A 101 -15.73 -7.17 5.75
C ILE A 101 -16.71 -6.68 4.68
N LYS A 102 -16.59 -5.42 4.26
CA LYS A 102 -17.43 -4.84 3.20
C LYS A 102 -17.24 -5.55 1.86
N ALA A 103 -15.99 -5.85 1.49
CA ALA A 103 -15.67 -6.62 0.29
C ALA A 103 -16.23 -8.05 0.32
N GLN A 104 -16.10 -8.77 1.45
CA GLN A 104 -16.66 -10.11 1.62
C GLN A 104 -18.19 -10.13 1.54
N LYS A 105 -18.88 -9.16 2.16
CA LYS A 105 -20.34 -9.02 2.07
C LYS A 105 -20.80 -8.75 0.62
N ALA A 106 -20.08 -7.90 -0.11
CA ALA A 106 -20.39 -7.62 -1.52
C ALA A 106 -20.22 -8.87 -2.40
N ALA A 107 -19.16 -9.66 -2.19
CA ALA A 107 -18.94 -10.93 -2.89
C ALA A 107 -20.05 -11.94 -2.59
N ALA A 108 -20.42 -12.12 -1.31
CA ALA A 108 -21.51 -13.03 -0.92
C ALA A 108 -22.87 -12.62 -1.51
N ALA A 109 -23.16 -11.31 -1.58
CA ALA A 109 -24.38 -10.80 -2.21
C ALA A 109 -24.41 -11.07 -3.73
N LYS A 110 -23.27 -10.97 -4.41
CA LYS A 110 -23.14 -11.28 -5.84
C LYS A 110 -23.40 -12.77 -6.10
N VAL A 111 -22.79 -13.66 -5.32
CA VAL A 111 -22.99 -15.11 -5.41
C VAL A 111 -24.45 -15.49 -5.17
N ARG A 112 -25.11 -14.90 -4.17
CA ARG A 112 -26.54 -15.14 -3.91
C ARG A 112 -27.45 -14.67 -5.05
N LYS A 113 -27.15 -13.51 -5.65
CA LYS A 113 -27.90 -13.03 -6.83
C LYS A 113 -27.70 -13.98 -8.01
N GLU A 114 -26.47 -14.41 -8.27
CA GLU A 114 -26.14 -15.30 -9.38
C GLU A 114 -26.78 -16.68 -9.22
N ALA A 115 -26.77 -17.27 -8.02
CA ALA A 115 -27.48 -18.50 -7.70
C ALA A 115 -29.01 -18.37 -7.93
N ARG A 116 -29.61 -17.27 -7.46
CA ARG A 116 -31.04 -16.99 -7.66
C ARG A 116 -31.38 -16.87 -9.15
N PHE A 117 -30.54 -16.20 -9.94
CA PHE A 117 -30.74 -16.07 -11.38
C PHE A 117 -30.51 -17.39 -12.14
N ALA A 118 -29.57 -18.22 -11.70
CA ALA A 118 -29.37 -19.56 -12.26
C ALA A 118 -30.58 -20.46 -12.01
N GLU A 119 -31.20 -20.37 -10.83
CA GLU A 119 -32.41 -21.10 -10.47
C GLU A 119 -33.64 -20.64 -11.27
N LEU A 120 -33.81 -19.32 -11.44
CA LEU A 120 -34.83 -18.74 -12.33
C LEU A 120 -34.65 -19.17 -13.79
N ARG A 121 -33.41 -19.21 -14.29
CA ARG A 121 -33.10 -19.72 -15.65
C ARG A 121 -33.43 -21.21 -15.79
N ARG A 122 -33.22 -22.00 -14.74
CA ARG A 122 -33.60 -23.43 -14.71
C ARG A 122 -35.11 -23.63 -14.73
N GLN A 123 -35.87 -22.86 -13.95
CA GLN A 123 -37.34 -22.90 -13.94
C GLN A 123 -37.98 -22.44 -15.26
N ASN A 124 -37.39 -21.44 -15.93
CA ASN A 124 -37.91 -20.99 -17.23
C ASN A 124 -37.54 -21.94 -18.39
N ARG A 125 -36.49 -22.76 -18.26
CA ARG A 125 -36.12 -23.78 -19.25
C ARG A 125 -37.06 -24.99 -19.24
N THR A 126 -37.71 -25.29 -18.10
CA THR A 126 -38.67 -26.41 -17.98
C THR A 126 -40.11 -26.03 -18.36
N ARG A 127 -40.41 -24.73 -18.56
CA ARG A 127 -41.73 -24.24 -18.99
C ARG A 127 -41.87 -24.04 -20.50
N SER A 128 -40.78 -24.07 -21.29
CA SER A 128 -40.82 -23.88 -22.75
C SER A 128 -40.84 -25.19 -23.56
N GLY A 129 -41.35 -26.27 -22.97
CA GLY A 129 -41.53 -27.58 -23.61
C GLY A 129 -42.88 -27.77 -24.32
N GLY A 130 -43.57 -26.70 -24.73
CA GLY A 130 -44.85 -26.83 -25.42
C GLY A 130 -45.26 -25.56 -26.17
N VAL A 131 -45.67 -25.76 -27.43
CA VAL A 131 -46.30 -24.82 -28.38
C VAL A 131 -45.37 -24.18 -29.42
N GLY A 132 -45.25 -24.89 -30.55
CA GLY A 132 -45.63 -24.34 -31.87
C GLY A 132 -44.66 -23.36 -32.55
N ARG A 133 -43.73 -23.91 -33.34
CA ARG A 133 -43.04 -23.16 -34.41
C ARG A 133 -43.93 -23.15 -35.66
N GLN A 134 -44.78 -22.13 -35.82
CA GLN A 134 -45.34 -21.80 -37.14
C GLN A 134 -44.34 -20.94 -37.89
N THR A 135 -43.83 -21.47 -38.99
CA THR A 135 -42.99 -20.78 -39.95
C THR A 135 -43.84 -19.80 -40.76
N ALA A 136 -43.60 -18.51 -40.60
CA ALA A 136 -44.06 -17.49 -41.54
C ALA A 136 -42.86 -16.68 -42.04
N THR A 137 -42.56 -16.89 -43.30
CA THR A 137 -41.71 -16.12 -44.21
C THR A 137 -41.89 -14.60 -44.06
N GLY A 138 -40.80 -13.85 -43.95
CA GLY A 138 -40.86 -12.39 -44.01
C GLY A 138 -39.53 -11.67 -43.79
N ARG A 139 -38.98 -11.11 -44.86
CA ARG A 139 -37.77 -10.27 -44.93
C ARG A 139 -37.84 -9.08 -43.96
N ASN A 140 -36.74 -8.77 -43.25
CA ASN A 140 -35.98 -7.51 -43.38
C ASN A 140 -34.95 -7.34 -42.27
N ASN A 141 -33.70 -7.19 -42.68
CA ASN A 141 -32.58 -6.81 -41.83
C ASN A 141 -32.63 -5.29 -41.63
N LYS A 142 -32.94 -4.83 -40.41
CA LYS A 142 -32.71 -3.44 -39.96
C LYS A 142 -31.93 -3.49 -38.65
N GLY A 143 -30.61 -3.39 -38.76
CA GLY A 143 -29.76 -3.02 -37.62
C GLY A 143 -30.05 -1.59 -37.16
N PRO A 144 -29.93 -1.27 -35.87
CA PRO A 144 -30.16 0.08 -35.39
C PRO A 144 -29.02 1.01 -35.84
N LYS A 145 -29.42 2.14 -36.44
CA LYS A 145 -28.54 3.26 -36.83
C LYS A 145 -28.03 3.98 -35.58
N GLY A 146 -26.71 4.10 -35.41
CA GLY A 146 -26.10 5.17 -34.64
C GLY A 146 -25.70 6.30 -35.58
N PRO A 147 -25.99 7.57 -35.25
CA PRO A 147 -24.90 8.53 -35.30
C PRO A 147 -24.98 9.60 -34.22
N GLY A 148 -23.83 9.92 -33.62
CA GLY A 148 -23.63 11.08 -32.74
C GLY A 148 -22.19 11.54 -32.85
N SER A 149 -21.87 12.12 -34.00
CA SER A 149 -20.59 12.71 -34.36
C SER A 149 -20.21 13.86 -33.41
N TRP A 150 -18.90 13.96 -33.18
CA TRP A 150 -18.25 14.96 -32.34
C TRP A 150 -18.43 16.36 -32.93
N ASN A 151 -18.77 17.34 -32.09
CA ASN A 151 -18.78 18.74 -32.48
C ASN A 151 -17.53 19.42 -31.90
N SER A 152 -16.52 19.62 -32.76
CA SER A 152 -15.43 20.57 -32.54
C SER A 152 -15.86 21.92 -33.10
N HIS A 153 -15.74 23.01 -32.33
CA HIS A 153 -15.74 24.36 -32.87
C HIS A 153 -14.46 25.07 -32.47
N HIS A 154 -13.91 25.74 -33.47
CA HIS A 154 -12.81 26.70 -33.45
C HIS A 154 -13.10 27.90 -32.55
#